data_AF-A0A132A9H0-F1
#
_entry.id   AF-A0A132A9H0-F1
#
_cell.length_a   1.000
_cell.length_b   1.000
_cell.length_c   1.000
_cell.angle_alpha   90.00
_cell.angle_beta   90.00
_cell.angle_gamma   90.00
#
_symmetry.space_group_name_H-M   'P 1'
#
loop_
_entity.id
_entity.type
_entity.pdbx_description
1 polymer ?
#
loop_
_entity_poly.entity_id
_entity_poly.type
_entity_poly.pdbx_seq_one_letter_code
_entity_poly.pdbx_strand_id
1 'polypeptide(L)'
;MDESYTPNRISVRAGNHFHDIHEVAFVEMNEPSGWETIPLRDANDRPIRAFLIQIAVLANHQNGRDTHIRQIKINSPVEETVLSVLKLPEQFRTIKFWQHSCLR
;
A
#
# COMPACT_ATOMS: atom_id res chain seq x y z
N MET A 1 20.65 3.50 13.41
CA MET A 1 19.39 3.04 14.03
C MET A 1 18.82 4.22 14.78
N ASP A 2 17.55 4.55 14.62
CA ASP A 2 16.98 5.78 15.19
C ASP A 2 16.57 5.63 16.67
N GLU A 3 17.14 4.63 17.37
CA GLU A 3 16.92 4.33 18.79
C GLU A 3 15.43 4.43 19.19
N SER A 4 15.06 5.44 19.98
CA SER A 4 13.68 5.66 20.45
C SER A 4 12.74 6.29 19.42
N TYR A 5 13.23 6.81 18.30
CA TYR A 5 12.42 7.37 17.21
C TYR A 5 11.97 6.32 16.19
N THR A 6 12.38 5.06 16.37
CA THR A 6 12.01 3.94 15.49
C THR A 6 10.62 3.42 15.88
N PRO A 7 9.63 3.41 14.96
CA PRO A 7 8.32 2.86 15.27
C PRO A 7 8.41 1.34 15.49
N ASN A 8 7.76 0.82 16.53
CA ASN A 8 7.58 -0.63 16.71
C ASN A 8 6.15 -1.10 16.44
N ARG A 9 5.16 -0.22 16.49
CA ARG A 9 3.76 -0.57 16.22
C ARG A 9 3.14 0.45 15.29
N ILE A 10 2.68 -0.04 14.13
CA ILE A 10 2.01 0.77 13.11
C ILE A 10 0.64 0.15 12.82
N SER A 11 -0.37 1.00 12.75
CA SER A 11 -1.72 0.69 12.27
C SER A 11 -1.94 1.42 10.95
N VAL A 12 -2.26 0.68 9.90
CA VAL A 12 -2.71 1.25 8.63
C VAL A 12 -4.22 1.16 8.60
N ARG A 13 -4.86 2.29 8.31
CA ARG A 13 -6.32 2.43 8.29
C ARG A 13 -6.75 3.00 6.96
N ALA A 14 -7.95 2.63 6.52
CA ALA A 14 -8.49 3.05 5.24
C ALA A 14 -9.99 3.33 5.34
N GLY A 15 -10.48 4.25 4.50
CA GLY A 15 -11.88 4.65 4.46
C GLY A 15 -12.17 5.64 3.34
N ASN A 16 -13.35 6.26 3.36
CA ASN A 16 -13.72 7.32 2.43
C ASN A 16 -13.45 8.72 3.02
N HIS A 17 -13.53 8.87 4.34
CA HIS A 17 -13.38 10.10 5.10
C HIS A 17 -12.74 9.82 6.48
N PHE A 18 -12.24 10.84 7.17
CA PHE A 18 -11.64 10.70 8.51
C PHE A 18 -12.53 10.07 9.59
N HIS A 19 -13.87 10.04 9.39
CA HIS A 19 -14.81 9.49 10.38
C HIS A 19 -15.17 8.02 10.12
N ASP A 20 -14.88 7.48 8.94
CA ASP A 20 -15.21 6.10 8.57
C ASP A 20 -13.95 5.24 8.30
N ILE A 21 -12.76 5.76 8.61
CA ILE A 21 -11.53 4.97 8.53
C ILE A 21 -11.58 3.82 9.54
N HIS A 22 -11.24 2.63 9.07
CA HIS A 22 -11.09 1.44 9.89
C HIS A 22 -9.70 0.84 9.69
N GLU A 23 -9.21 0.11 10.68
CA GLU A 23 -7.93 -0.61 10.55
C GLU A 23 -8.02 -1.68 9.47
N VAL A 24 -7.01 -1.70 8.60
CA VAL A 24 -6.86 -2.68 7.52
C VAL A 24 -5.60 -3.52 7.68
N ALA A 25 -4.59 -3.00 8.35
CA ALA A 25 -3.40 -3.74 8.72
C ALA A 25 -2.84 -3.22 10.05
N PHE A 26 -2.33 -4.14 10.85
CA PHE A 26 -1.60 -3.86 12.08
C PHE A 26 -0.26 -4.60 12.02
N VAL A 27 0.82 -3.88 12.29
CA VAL A 27 2.17 -4.41 12.17
C VAL A 27 2.94 -4.10 13.45
N GLU A 28 3.48 -5.16 14.05
CA GLU A 28 4.49 -5.07 15.10
C GLU A 28 5.85 -5.39 14.50
N MET A 29 6.80 -4.51 14.71
CA MET A 29 8.17 -4.61 14.21
C MET A 29 9.11 -4.66 15.40
N ASN A 30 10.13 -5.53 15.32
CA ASN A 30 11.18 -5.59 16.31
C ASN A 30 12.51 -5.23 15.66
N GLU A 31 12.97 -4.01 15.93
CA GLU A 31 14.22 -3.44 15.39
C GLU A 31 14.25 -3.45 13.86
N PRO A 32 13.22 -2.86 13.19
CA PRO A 32 13.13 -2.87 11.74
C PRO A 32 14.36 -2.19 11.11
N SER A 33 14.85 -2.77 10.02
CA SER A 33 15.99 -2.23 9.28
C SER A 33 15.73 -2.30 7.78
N GLY A 34 15.91 -1.16 7.10
CA GLY A 34 15.59 -1.05 5.68
C GLY A 34 14.12 -0.76 5.41
N TRP A 35 13.59 -1.31 4.32
CA TRP A 35 12.20 -1.10 3.89
C TRP A 35 11.29 -2.16 4.49
N GLU A 36 10.25 -1.71 5.20
CA GLU A 36 9.16 -2.57 5.65
C GLU A 36 7.98 -2.48 4.68
N THR A 37 7.52 -3.62 4.16
CA THR A 37 6.41 -3.69 3.20
C THR A 37 5.16 -4.21 3.89
N ILE A 38 4.11 -3.38 3.93
CA ILE A 38 2.82 -3.73 4.55
C ILE A 38 1.80 -4.01 3.43
N PRO A 39 1.40 -5.28 3.22
CA PRO A 39 0.39 -5.61 2.22
C PRO A 39 -0.99 -5.11 2.65
N LEU A 40 -1.63 -4.32 1.80
CA LEU A 40 -2.97 -3.80 2.06
C LEU A 40 -3.99 -4.59 1.22
N ARG A 41 -4.54 -5.66 1.81
CA ARG A 41 -5.46 -6.59 1.14
C ARG A 41 -6.73 -6.81 1.95
N ASP A 42 -7.83 -7.06 1.25
CA ASP A 42 -9.12 -7.43 1.86
C ASP A 42 -9.18 -8.93 2.20
N ALA A 43 -10.31 -9.38 2.75
CA ALA A 43 -10.55 -10.78 3.12
C ALA A 43 -10.51 -11.77 1.93
N ASN A 44 -10.58 -11.27 0.69
CA ASN A 44 -10.50 -12.07 -0.53
C ASN A 44 -9.12 -11.93 -1.21
N ASP A 45 -8.10 -11.46 -0.48
CA ASP A 45 -6.74 -11.21 -0.97
C ASP A 45 -6.67 -10.14 -2.08
N ARG A 46 -7.68 -9.28 -2.22
CA ARG A 46 -7.70 -8.21 -3.24
C ARG A 46 -7.10 -6.93 -2.68
N PRO A 47 -6.41 -6.11 -3.51
CA PRO A 47 -5.95 -4.79 -3.08
C PRO A 47 -7.10 -3.95 -2.55
N ILE A 48 -6.90 -3.27 -1.43
CA ILE A 48 -7.92 -2.39 -0.86
C ILE A 48 -8.17 -1.19 -1.79
N ARG A 49 -9.43 -0.75 -1.83
CA ARG A 49 -9.82 0.52 -2.48
C ARG A 49 -10.26 1.49 -1.40
N ALA A 50 -9.65 2.66 -1.37
CA ALA A 50 -9.95 3.69 -0.39
C ALA A 50 -9.69 5.07 -0.98
N PHE A 51 -10.43 6.08 -0.50
CA PHE A 51 -10.13 7.48 -0.81
C PHE A 51 -9.13 8.08 0.19
N LEU A 52 -9.06 7.50 1.39
CA LEU A 52 -8.16 7.94 2.45
C LEU A 52 -7.40 6.74 3.01
N ILE A 53 -6.08 6.89 3.15
CA ILE A 53 -5.20 5.98 3.90
C ILE A 53 -4.57 6.77 5.03
N GLN A 54 -4.67 6.25 6.26
CA GLN A 54 -4.01 6.79 7.44
C GLN A 54 -2.96 5.78 7.92
N ILE A 55 -1.72 6.22 8.05
CA ILE A 55 -0.64 5.49 8.71
C ILE A 55 -0.51 6.07 10.12
N ALA A 56 -0.88 5.28 11.13
CA ALA A 56 -0.84 5.66 12.53
C ALA A 56 0.32 4.94 13.22
N VAL A 57 1.31 5.70 13.70
CA VAL A 57 2.34 5.18 14.59
C VAL A 57 1.75 5.11 15.99
N LEU A 58 1.59 3.90 16.51
CA LEU A 58 0.95 3.66 17.80
C LEU A 58 1.96 3.63 18.94
N ALA A 59 3.20 3.21 18.65
CA ALA A 59 4.30 3.25 19.60
C ALA A 59 5.66 3.17 18.90
N ASN A 60 6.67 3.62 19.64
CA ASN A 60 8.06 3.56 19.25
C ASN A 60 8.86 2.67 20.21
N HIS A 61 10.06 2.29 19.76
CA HIS A 61 11.08 1.67 20.58
C HIS A 61 11.37 2.52 21.82
N GLN A 62 11.66 1.86 22.95
CA GLN A 62 11.99 2.53 24.22
C GLN A 62 10.95 3.56 24.68
N ASN A 63 9.68 3.44 24.25
CA ASN A 63 8.61 4.40 24.50
C ASN A 63 8.95 5.83 24.05
N GLY A 64 9.71 5.98 22.96
CA GLY A 64 10.00 7.29 22.41
C GLY A 64 8.74 8.06 22.02
N ARG A 65 8.78 9.38 22.21
CA ARG A 65 7.63 10.27 22.02
C ARG A 65 7.40 10.65 20.56
N ASP A 66 8.50 10.91 19.85
CA ASP A 66 8.50 11.38 18.47
C ASP A 66 9.02 10.28 17.54
N THR A 67 8.63 10.31 16.27
CA THR A 67 8.95 9.24 15.30
C THR A 67 9.72 9.80 14.11
N HIS A 68 10.77 9.10 13.67
CA HIS A 68 11.44 9.40 12.42
C HIS A 68 10.90 8.48 11.31
N ILE A 69 10.04 9.04 10.45
CA ILE A 69 9.66 8.37 9.20
C ILE A 69 10.54 8.92 8.09
N ARG A 70 11.47 8.10 7.61
CA ARG A 70 12.46 8.50 6.59
C ARG A 70 11.83 8.61 5.20
N GLN A 71 10.94 7.68 4.84
CA GLN A 71 10.24 7.68 3.56
C GLN A 71 8.99 6.81 3.62
N ILE A 72 7.96 7.18 2.85
CA ILE A 72 6.77 6.38 2.61
C ILE A 72 6.63 6.18 1.10
N LYS A 73 6.28 4.96 0.68
CA LYS A 73 5.90 4.64 -0.70
C LYS A 73 4.58 3.87 -0.67
N ILE A 74 3.62 4.30 -1.49
CA ILE A 74 2.33 3.61 -1.65
C ILE A 74 2.27 3.12 -3.10
N ASN A 75 2.06 1.82 -3.27
CA ASN A 75 1.98 1.20 -4.58
C ASN A 75 0.52 0.80 -4.86
N SER A 76 0.02 1.17 -6.03
CA SER A 76 -1.25 0.65 -6.55
C SER A 76 -0.98 -0.48 -7.54
N PRO A 77 -1.87 -1.49 -7.64
CA PRO A 77 -1.81 -2.43 -8.75
C PRO A 77 -1.90 -1.65 -10.08
N VAL A 78 -1.09 -2.03 -11.04
CA VAL A 78 -1.14 -1.47 -12.40
C VAL A 78 -2.14 -2.30 -13.20
N GLU A 79 -3.11 -1.65 -13.83
CA GLU A 79 -3.93 -2.31 -14.85
C GLU A 79 -3.07 -2.47 -16.11
N GLU A 80 -2.71 -3.70 -16.46
CA GLU A 80 -1.99 -4.01 -17.72
C GLU A 80 -2.91 -3.95 -18.94
N THR A 81 -4.16 -3.52 -18.78
CA THR A 81 -5.14 -3.44 -19.87
C THR A 81 -5.14 -2.05 -20.47
N VAL A 82 -4.58 -1.92 -21.68
CA VAL A 82 -4.51 -0.67 -22.47
C VAL A 82 -5.90 -0.15 -22.87
N LEU A 83 -6.94 -1.00 -22.77
CA LEU A 83 -8.32 -0.71 -23.16
C LEU A 83 -9.25 -0.88 -21.95
N SER A 84 -9.68 0.22 -21.35
CA SER A 84 -10.70 0.25 -20.29
C SER A 84 -12.07 -0.36 -20.69
N VAL A 85 -12.25 -0.68 -21.98
CA VAL A 85 -13.56 -1.05 -22.56
C VAL A 85 -13.75 -2.58 -22.66
N LEU A 86 -12.69 -3.39 -22.64
CA LEU A 86 -12.83 -4.85 -22.77
C LEU A 86 -11.85 -5.58 -21.86
N LYS A 87 -12.39 -6.30 -20.86
CA LYS A 87 -11.66 -7.37 -20.16
C LYS A 87 -11.42 -8.51 -21.16
N LEU A 88 -10.44 -8.32 -22.05
CA LEU A 88 -10.00 -9.38 -22.92
C LEU A 88 -9.36 -10.48 -22.05
N PRO A 89 -9.70 -11.75 -22.30
CA PRO A 89 -9.26 -12.86 -21.45
C PRO A 89 -7.74 -13.07 -21.47
N GLU A 90 -7.04 -12.52 -22.46
CA GLU A 90 -5.59 -12.57 -22.53
C GLU A 90 -4.97 -11.21 -22.87
N GLN A 91 -3.89 -10.89 -22.15
CA GLN A 91 -3.02 -9.79 -22.49
C GLN A 91 -2.43 -10.03 -23.88
N PHE A 92 -2.32 -8.98 -24.68
CA PHE A 92 -1.52 -9.02 -25.90
C PHE A 92 -0.09 -9.39 -25.49
N ARG A 93 0.44 -10.55 -25.88
CA ARG A 93 1.80 -10.99 -25.49
C ARG A 93 2.84 -10.82 -26.58
N THR A 94 2.41 -10.68 -27.83
CA THR A 94 3.30 -10.51 -28.98
C THR A 94 3.29 -9.06 -29.46
N ILE A 95 4.42 -8.60 -29.98
CA ILE A 95 4.56 -7.24 -30.55
C ILE A 95 3.53 -7.01 -31.67
N LYS A 96 3.33 -8.03 -32.53
CA LYS A 96 2.34 -8.01 -33.63
C LYS A 96 0.91 -7.75 -33.16
N PHE A 97 0.58 -8.17 -31.94
CA PHE A 97 -0.76 -7.99 -31.41
C PHE A 97 -0.84 -6.67 -30.59
N TRP A 98 0.23 -6.33 -29.84
CA TRP A 98 0.33 -5.07 -29.09
C TRP A 98 0.19 -3.81 -29.95
N GLN A 99 0.69 -3.83 -31.19
CA GLN A 99 0.60 -2.68 -32.10
C GLN A 99 -0.86 -2.25 -32.41
N HIS A 100 -1.84 -3.12 -32.15
CA HIS A 100 -3.26 -2.86 -32.35
C HIS A 100 -4.02 -2.56 -31.04
N SER A 101 -3.32 -2.48 -29.91
CA SER A 101 -3.94 -2.32 -28.58
C SER A 101 -4.45 -0.90 -28.29
N CYS A 102 -3.95 0.12 -28.99
CA CYS A 102 -4.34 1.51 -28.81
C CYS A 102 -4.32 2.23 -30.15
N LEU A 103 -5.42 2.87 -30.52
CA LEU A 103 -5.44 3.90 -31.55
C LEU A 103 -5.00 5.20 -30.89
N ARG A 104 -3.85 5.73 -31.29
CA ARG A 104 -3.25 6.93 -30.71
C ARG A 104 -3.26 8.09 -31.68
#